data_AF-A0A2L0EUE7-F1
#
_entry.id   AF-A0A2L0EUE7-F1
#
_cell.length_a   1.000
_cell.length_b   1.000
_cell.length_c   1.000
_cell.angle_alpha   90.00
_cell.angle_beta   90.00
_cell.angle_gamma   90.00
#
_symmetry.space_group_name_H-M   'P 1'
#
loop_
_entity.id
_entity.type
_entity.pdbx_description
1 polymer ?
#
loop_
_entity_poly.entity_id
_entity_poly.type
_entity_poly.pdbx_seq_one_letter_code
_entity_poly.pdbx_strand_id
1 'polypeptide(L)'
;MTQAVGRPSSGARYVLEQSVDEGAQREGRAPGEVVYRGLVRLPDADIPVEVRVAEETGAATATVDVAAVPHGGPRPEDLARTAAALVRSATKAADVHARRPPRKIVRWRG
;
A
#
# COMPACT_ATOMS: atom_id res chain seq x y z
N MET A 1 33.67 -3.93 -13.17
CA MET A 1 32.38 -3.21 -13.07
C MET A 1 31.45 -4.07 -12.21
N THR A 2 31.31 -3.72 -10.94
CA THR A 2 30.56 -4.52 -9.97
C THR A 2 29.09 -4.17 -10.10
N GLN A 3 28.30 -5.12 -10.60
CA GLN A 3 26.85 -5.01 -10.76
C GLN A 3 26.26 -4.74 -9.36
N ALA A 4 25.71 -3.55 -9.15
CA ALA A 4 25.01 -3.24 -7.92
C ALA A 4 23.80 -4.17 -7.85
N VAL A 5 23.87 -5.20 -7.00
CA VAL A 5 22.72 -6.00 -6.61
C VAL A 5 21.85 -5.09 -5.74
N GLY A 6 21.09 -4.21 -6.38
CA GLY A 6 20.16 -3.32 -5.71
C GLY A 6 19.19 -4.16 -4.90
N ARG A 7 19.09 -3.90 -3.61
CA ARG A 7 18.08 -4.56 -2.77
C ARG A 7 16.71 -4.36 -3.43
N PRO A 8 15.85 -5.40 -3.54
CA PRO A 8 14.63 -5.38 -4.34
C PRO A 8 13.60 -4.31 -3.94
N SER A 9 13.83 -3.48 -2.93
CA SER A 9 12.94 -2.38 -2.54
C SER A 9 13.64 -1.03 -2.33
N SER A 10 14.96 -0.96 -2.56
CA SER A 10 15.74 0.28 -2.46
C SER A 10 15.26 1.28 -3.52
N GLY A 11 14.57 2.34 -3.09
CA GLY A 11 14.06 3.38 -3.97
C GLY A 11 12.54 3.37 -4.16
N ALA A 12 11.82 2.40 -3.60
CA ALA A 12 10.36 2.34 -3.71
C ALA A 12 9.68 3.44 -2.88
N ARG A 13 8.77 4.20 -3.50
CA ARG A 13 7.94 5.22 -2.82
C ARG A 13 6.48 4.80 -2.86
N TYR A 14 5.90 4.63 -1.68
CA TYR A 14 4.49 4.27 -1.51
C TYR A 14 3.69 5.55 -1.30
N VAL A 15 2.71 5.78 -2.15
CA VAL A 15 1.76 6.89 -2.06
C VAL A 15 0.36 6.30 -2.10
N LEU A 16 -0.34 6.29 -0.97
CA LEU A 16 -1.70 5.76 -0.87
C LEU A 16 -2.64 6.79 -0.26
N GLU A 17 -3.86 6.83 -0.77
CA GLU A 17 -4.93 7.69 -0.30
C GLU A 17 -6.13 6.83 0.08
N GLN A 18 -6.78 7.21 1.18
CA GLN A 18 -8.01 6.56 1.62
C GLN A 18 -9.09 6.83 0.58
N SER A 19 -9.68 5.79 0.01
CA SER A 19 -10.82 5.96 -0.89
C SER A 19 -12.05 6.33 -0.06
N VAL A 20 -12.36 7.62 -0.03
CA VAL A 20 -13.64 8.15 0.44
C VAL A 20 -14.65 8.00 -0.70
N ASP A 21 -15.15 6.79 -0.90
CA ASP A 21 -16.39 6.61 -1.67
C ASP A 21 -17.55 7.04 -0.74
N GLU A 22 -18.13 8.23 -1.01
CA GLU A 22 -19.39 8.71 -0.40
C GLU A 22 -20.61 7.89 -0.85
N GLY A 23 -20.45 6.95 -1.78
CA GLY A 23 -21.48 6.00 -2.20
C GLY A 23 -21.01 4.59 -1.91
N ALA A 24 -21.66 3.94 -0.94
CA ALA A 24 -21.58 2.50 -0.74
C ALA A 24 -22.09 1.79 -2.01
N GLN A 25 -21.21 1.55 -2.99
CA GLN A 25 -21.39 0.65 -4.15
C GLN A 25 -20.15 0.73 -5.07
N ARG A 26 -19.00 0.31 -4.55
CA ARG A 26 -17.93 -0.22 -5.40
C ARG A 26 -17.65 -1.64 -4.94
N GLU A 27 -17.79 -2.55 -5.88
CA GLU A 27 -17.72 -4.00 -5.74
C GLU A 27 -16.60 -4.43 -4.77
N GLY A 28 -16.97 -5.11 -3.69
CA GLY A 28 -16.02 -5.77 -2.79
C GLY A 28 -15.54 -5.00 -1.56
N ARG A 29 -16.10 -3.84 -1.19
CA ARG A 29 -15.88 -3.24 0.13
C ARG A 29 -16.83 -3.86 1.16
N ALA A 30 -16.30 -4.57 2.16
CA ALA A 30 -17.11 -5.07 3.26
C ALA A 30 -17.45 -3.93 4.25
N PRO A 31 -18.58 -4.02 4.98
CA PRO A 31 -18.85 -3.13 6.11
C PRO A 31 -17.68 -3.17 7.10
N GLY A 32 -17.27 -2.02 7.62
CA GLY A 32 -16.12 -1.95 8.54
C GLY A 32 -14.75 -2.10 7.85
N GLU A 33 -14.65 -1.92 6.54
CA GLU A 33 -13.36 -1.83 5.84
C GLU A 33 -12.99 -0.40 5.45
N VAL A 34 -11.74 -0.05 5.68
CA VAL A 34 -11.07 1.11 5.09
C VAL A 34 -10.23 0.66 3.91
N VAL A 35 -10.42 1.28 2.75
CA VAL A 35 -9.65 0.99 1.56
C VAL A 35 -8.71 2.15 1.26
N TYR A 36 -7.46 1.81 0.98
CA TYR A 36 -6.40 2.72 0.52
C TYR A 36 -6.02 2.34 -0.90
N ARG A 37 -5.92 3.31 -1.79
CA ARG A 37 -5.50 3.11 -3.18
C ARG A 37 -4.37 4.06 -3.53
N GLY A 38 -3.49 3.63 -4.42
CA GLY A 38 -2.45 4.50 -4.94
C GLY A 38 -1.39 3.74 -5.70
N LEU A 39 -0.14 4.16 -5.55
CA LEU A 39 0.97 3.71 -6.37
C LEU A 39 2.19 3.36 -5.53
N VAL A 40 2.88 2.31 -5.96
CA VAL A 40 4.28 2.06 -5.64
C VAL A 40 5.13 2.59 -6.78
N ARG A 41 5.84 3.68 -6.53
CA ARG A 41 6.75 4.31 -7.48
C ARG A 41 8.11 3.62 -7.40
N LEU A 42 8.49 2.92 -8.46
CA LEU A 42 9.84 2.42 -8.69
C LEU A 42 10.59 3.38 -9.63
N PRO A 43 11.91 3.25 -9.80
CA PRO A 43 12.66 4.07 -10.75
C PRO A 43 12.09 4.04 -12.17
N ASP A 44 11.63 2.87 -12.63
CA ASP A 44 11.27 2.64 -14.03
C ASP A 44 9.76 2.38 -14.24
N ALA A 45 8.97 2.31 -13.16
CA ALA A 45 7.55 1.96 -13.25
C ALA A 45 6.72 2.49 -12.08
N ASP A 46 5.44 2.74 -12.35
CA ASP A 46 4.43 3.02 -11.34
C ASP A 46 3.48 1.84 -11.24
N ILE A 47 3.42 1.21 -10.07
CA ILE A 47 2.63 0.00 -9.86
C ILE A 47 1.38 0.35 -9.03
N PRO A 48 0.17 0.22 -9.58
CA PRO A 48 -1.06 0.33 -8.81
C PRO A 48 -1.11 -0.62 -7.62
N VAL A 49 -1.54 -0.10 -6.47
CA VAL A 49 -1.73 -0.87 -5.24
C VAL A 49 -3.02 -0.48 -4.54
N GLU A 50 -3.76 -1.50 -4.07
CA GLU A 50 -4.90 -1.37 -3.18
C GLU A 50 -4.56 -2.05 -1.85
N VAL A 51 -4.91 -1.43 -0.74
CA VAL A 51 -4.78 -2.00 0.60
C VAL A 51 -6.11 -1.88 1.32
N ARG A 52 -6.64 -3.00 1.79
CA ARG A 52 -7.85 -3.08 2.59
C ARG A 52 -7.48 -3.29 4.04
N VAL A 53 -8.13 -2.56 4.93
CA VAL A 53 -7.94 -2.65 6.37
C VAL A 53 -9.29 -2.97 7.01
N ALA A 54 -9.37 -4.10 7.71
CA ALA A 54 -10.52 -4.40 8.56
C ALA A 54 -10.45 -3.54 9.83
N GLU A 55 -11.44 -2.67 10.06
CA GLU A 55 -11.44 -1.71 11.19
C GLU A 55 -11.44 -2.42 12.55
N GLU A 56 -12.19 -3.51 12.69
CA GLU A 56 -12.31 -4.24 13.96
C GLU A 56 -11.00 -4.87 14.43
N THR A 57 -10.17 -5.36 13.50
CA THR A 57 -8.95 -6.12 13.81
C THR A 57 -7.67 -5.36 13.47
N GLY A 58 -7.77 -4.31 12.67
CA GLY A 58 -6.62 -3.62 12.06
C GLY A 58 -5.83 -4.51 11.10
N ALA A 59 -6.38 -5.64 10.65
CA ALA A 59 -5.72 -6.50 9.67
C ALA A 59 -5.67 -5.81 8.31
N ALA A 60 -4.51 -5.80 7.66
CA ALA A 60 -4.30 -5.14 6.38
C ALA A 60 -3.87 -6.14 5.31
N THR A 61 -4.58 -6.13 4.17
CA THR A 61 -4.30 -6.98 3.01
C THR A 61 -4.08 -6.09 1.79
N ALA A 62 -3.01 -6.33 1.05
CA ALA A 62 -2.65 -5.53 -0.12
C ALA A 62 -2.69 -6.36 -1.40
N THR A 63 -3.14 -5.74 -2.48
CA THR A 63 -3.13 -6.27 -3.84
C THR A 63 -2.37 -5.30 -4.72
N VAL A 64 -1.43 -5.80 -5.50
CA VAL A 64 -0.66 -5.04 -6.49
C VAL A 64 -1.03 -5.48 -7.89
N ASP A 65 -1.04 -4.56 -8.84
CA ASP A 65 -1.19 -4.90 -10.25
C ASP A 65 0.11 -5.54 -10.76
N VAL A 66 0.10 -6.87 -10.88
CA VAL A 66 1.27 -7.67 -11.30
C VAL A 66 1.69 -7.33 -12.73
N ALA A 67 0.75 -6.95 -13.61
CA ALA A 67 1.06 -6.62 -14.99
C ALA A 67 1.84 -5.30 -15.13
N ALA A 68 1.72 -4.41 -14.13
CA ALA A 68 2.47 -3.15 -14.07
C ALA A 68 3.89 -3.32 -13.49
N VAL A 69 4.25 -4.52 -13.00
CA VAL A 69 5.58 -4.78 -12.43
C VAL A 69 6.59 -5.03 -13.55
N PRO A 70 7.68 -4.26 -13.65
CA PRO A 70 8.67 -4.43 -14.70
C PRO A 70 9.38 -5.78 -14.58
N HIS A 71 9.75 -6.37 -15.73
CA HIS A 71 10.48 -7.63 -15.76
C HIS A 71 11.85 -7.47 -15.08
N GLY A 72 12.21 -8.41 -14.20
CA GLY A 72 13.40 -8.31 -13.35
C GLY A 72 13.28 -7.32 -12.19
N GLY A 73 12.10 -6.72 -12.00
CA GLY A 73 11.78 -5.86 -10.87
C GLY A 73 11.54 -6.62 -9.54
N PRO A 74 11.10 -5.90 -8.50
CA PRO A 74 10.75 -6.48 -7.21
C PRO A 74 9.65 -7.51 -7.34
N ARG A 75 9.63 -8.50 -6.44
CA ARG A 75 8.54 -9.47 -6.41
C ARG A 75 7.23 -8.78 -6.00
N PRO A 76 6.12 -9.00 -6.73
CA PRO A 76 4.82 -8.38 -6.40
C PRO A 76 4.39 -8.64 -4.95
N GLU A 77 4.64 -9.84 -4.42
CA GLU A 77 4.32 -10.19 -3.03
C GLU A 77 5.09 -9.37 -1.99
N ASP A 78 6.32 -8.95 -2.29
CA ASP A 78 7.13 -8.12 -1.39
C ASP A 78 6.61 -6.68 -1.38
N LEU A 79 6.19 -6.18 -2.54
CA LEU A 79 5.56 -4.87 -2.67
C LEU A 79 4.23 -4.82 -1.92
N ALA A 80 3.38 -5.84 -2.10
CA ALA A 80 2.11 -5.99 -1.40
C ALA A 80 2.31 -6.08 0.12
N ARG A 81 3.21 -6.96 0.58
CA ARG A 81 3.51 -7.12 2.01
C ARG A 81 3.98 -5.81 2.64
N THR A 82 4.84 -5.07 1.93
CA THR A 82 5.33 -3.77 2.40
C THR A 82 4.21 -2.73 2.46
N ALA A 83 3.35 -2.65 1.44
CA ALA A 83 2.20 -1.75 1.43
C ALA A 83 1.24 -2.04 2.59
N ALA A 84 0.88 -3.31 2.80
CA ALA A 84 0.03 -3.74 3.92
C ALA A 84 0.62 -3.34 5.27
N ALA A 85 1.91 -3.60 5.49
CA ALA A 85 2.60 -3.25 6.74
C ALA A 85 2.63 -1.72 6.98
N LEU A 86 2.86 -0.93 5.93
CA LEU A 86 2.87 0.53 6.01
C LEU A 86 1.50 1.09 6.41
N VAL A 87 0.45 0.64 5.74
CA VAL A 87 -0.92 1.07 6.03
C VAL A 87 -1.32 0.63 7.44
N ARG A 88 -1.09 -0.64 7.80
CA ARG A 88 -1.35 -1.15 9.15
C ARG A 88 -0.66 -0.34 10.23
N SER A 89 0.60 0.02 10.03
CA SER A 89 1.35 0.82 11.00
C SER A 89 0.76 2.23 11.13
N ALA A 90 0.34 2.84 10.02
CA ALA A 90 -0.22 4.18 10.01
C ALA A 90 -1.63 4.23 10.64
N THR A 91 -2.47 3.24 10.35
CA THR A 91 -3.80 3.12 10.95
C THR A 91 -3.74 2.80 12.44
N LYS A 92 -2.88 1.84 12.84
CA LYS A 92 -2.66 1.53 14.26
C LYS A 92 -2.15 2.75 15.04
N ALA A 93 -1.25 3.54 14.47
CA ALA A 93 -0.78 4.77 15.12
C ALA A 93 -1.91 5.78 15.31
N ALA A 94 -2.81 5.93 14.33
CA ALA A 94 -3.97 6.82 14.47
C ALA A 94 -4.94 6.33 15.57
N ASP A 95 -5.22 5.03 15.60
CA ASP A 95 -6.09 4.38 16.59
C ASP A 95 -5.58 4.58 18.03
N VAL A 96 -4.29 4.32 18.27
CA VAL A 96 -3.64 4.56 19.58
C VAL A 96 -3.77 6.02 20.04
N HIS A 97 -3.87 6.96 19.10
CA HIS A 97 -4.03 8.38 19.40
C HIS A 97 -5.50 8.85 19.38
N ALA A 98 -6.47 7.93 19.32
CA ALA A 98 -7.91 8.22 19.17
C ALA A 98 -8.21 9.17 17.99
N ARG A 99 -7.43 9.05 16.91
CA ARG A 99 -7.58 9.86 15.70
C ARG A 99 -8.22 9.03 14.61
N ARG A 100 -8.89 9.72 13.69
CA ARG A 100 -9.35 9.10 12.44
C ARG A 100 -8.16 8.51 11.67
N PRO A 101 -8.33 7.38 10.98
CA PRO A 101 -7.33 6.86 10.06
C PRO A 101 -6.82 7.95 9.10
N PRO A 102 -5.53 7.95 8.75
CA PRO A 102 -4.95 8.99 7.90
C PRO A 102 -5.58 8.95 6.51
N ARG A 103 -5.94 10.11 5.96
CA ARG A 103 -6.49 10.21 4.59
C ARG A 103 -5.43 9.94 3.51
N LYS A 104 -4.14 10.15 3.83
CA LYS A 104 -3.02 9.97 2.90
C LYS A 104 -1.80 9.42 3.63
N ILE A 105 -1.12 8.46 3.02
CA ILE A 105 0.06 7.78 3.54
C ILE A 105 1.15 7.87 2.46
N VAL A 106 2.26 8.51 2.79
CA VAL A 106 3.44 8.62 1.91
C VAL A 106 4.67 8.13 2.65
N ARG A 107 5.34 7.11 2.11
CA ARG A 107 6.51 6.49 2.74
C ARG A 107 7.56 6.11 1.71
N TRP A 108 8.81 6.44 2.02
CA TRP A 108 9.97 6.06 1.22
C TRP A 108 10.67 4.86 1.86
N ARG A 109 11.04 3.88 1.04
CA ARG A 109 11.92 2.77 1.43
C ARG A 109 13.23 2.89 0.63
N GLY A 110 14.35 2.92 1.36
CA GLY A 110 15.72 2.95 0.84
C GLY A 110 16.47 1.71 1.27
#